data_AF-A0A1I6ZJW3-F1
#
_entry.id   AF-A0A1I6ZJW3-F1
#
_cell.length_a   1.000
_cell.length_b   1.000
_cell.length_c   1.000
_cell.angle_alpha   90.00
_cell.angle_beta   90.00
_cell.angle_gamma   90.00
#
_symmetry.space_group_name_H-M   'P 1'
#
loop_
_entity.id
_entity.type
_entity.pdbx_description
1 polymer ?
#
loop_
_entity_poly.entity_id
_entity_poly.type
_entity_poly.pdbx_seq_one_letter_code
_entity_poly.pdbx_strand_id
1 'polypeptide(L)'
;MVSGEEITAEALAFAKRNRQRIARERTDRERYVPEAQPVSIFMAGSPGAGKTEISKEYVAALDELREEGMDGLGNILRIDPDDLREELPGYTGANSWLFQRAVSILVERIHDLMLKQRQSFILDGTLASLDVARKNIERSLNKDRDVQIFYVYQNPKLAWQFVCSREEVEGRNIPLDGFIRQCLDVQDVLRWIKQEYGDRVMLDMIIKDNDGTNQQWETDIDSIDDYLPERYTREQLESLLVGED
;
A
#
# COMPACT_ATOMS: atom_id res chain seq x y z
N MET A 1 26.82 -21.10 -2.85
CA MET A 1 25.86 -19.99 -2.69
C MET A 1 24.71 -20.25 -3.63
N VAL A 2 23.47 -20.21 -3.14
CA VAL A 2 22.27 -20.32 -4.00
C VAL A 2 22.20 -19.05 -4.87
N SER A 3 21.96 -19.20 -6.16
CA SER A 3 21.89 -18.05 -7.08
C SER A 3 20.59 -17.25 -6.89
N GLY A 4 20.60 -15.97 -7.27
CA GLY A 4 19.38 -15.14 -7.23
C GLY A 4 18.24 -15.69 -8.10
N GLU A 5 18.58 -16.39 -9.20
CA GLU A 5 17.61 -17.07 -10.06
C GLU A 5 16.95 -18.25 -9.36
N GLU A 6 17.73 -19.07 -8.64
CA GLU A 6 17.22 -20.19 -7.85
C GLU A 6 16.29 -19.70 -6.73
N ILE A 7 16.68 -18.65 -6.01
CA ILE A 7 15.84 -18.02 -4.96
C ILE A 7 14.52 -17.54 -5.56
N THR A 8 14.57 -16.84 -6.70
CA THR A 8 13.38 -16.33 -7.39
C THR A 8 12.46 -17.48 -7.84
N ALA A 9 13.04 -18.54 -8.40
CA ALA A 9 12.30 -19.71 -8.88
C ALA A 9 11.62 -20.46 -7.71
N GLU A 10 12.32 -20.62 -6.60
CA GLU A 10 11.77 -21.26 -5.39
C GLU A 10 10.64 -20.44 -4.78
N ALA A 11 10.81 -19.13 -4.63
CA ALA A 11 9.77 -18.22 -4.13
C ALA A 11 8.52 -18.26 -5.03
N LEU A 12 8.69 -18.26 -6.35
CA LEU A 12 7.58 -18.38 -7.31
C LEU A 12 6.88 -19.74 -7.20
N ALA A 13 7.64 -20.83 -7.08
CA ALA A 13 7.07 -22.17 -6.91
C ALA A 13 6.30 -22.26 -5.60
N PHE A 14 6.84 -21.72 -4.50
CA PHE A 14 6.17 -21.64 -3.22
C PHE A 14 4.86 -20.84 -3.32
N ALA A 15 4.89 -19.63 -3.88
CA ALA A 15 3.70 -18.79 -4.02
C ALA A 15 2.61 -19.49 -4.84
N LYS A 16 2.96 -20.10 -5.98
CA LYS A 16 1.99 -20.83 -6.82
C LYS A 16 1.36 -22.02 -6.09
N ARG A 17 2.15 -22.78 -5.33
CA ARG A 17 1.67 -23.94 -4.56
C ARG A 17 0.80 -23.52 -3.37
N ASN A 18 1.14 -22.43 -2.70
CA ASN A 18 0.53 -22.04 -1.42
C ASN A 18 -0.53 -20.94 -1.51
N ARG A 19 -0.62 -20.17 -2.61
CA ARG A 19 -1.52 -19.01 -2.74
C ARG A 19 -2.96 -19.29 -2.34
N GLN A 20 -3.48 -20.49 -2.61
CA GLN A 20 -4.85 -20.84 -2.27
C GLN A 20 -5.06 -21.04 -0.77
N ARG A 21 -4.07 -21.66 -0.10
CA ARG A 21 -4.07 -21.88 1.34
C ARG A 21 -3.90 -20.55 2.07
N ILE A 22 -2.84 -19.81 1.74
CA ILE A 22 -2.53 -18.49 2.33
C ILE A 22 -3.72 -17.54 2.15
N ALA A 23 -4.30 -17.48 0.95
CA ALA A 23 -5.44 -16.60 0.74
C ALA A 23 -6.66 -16.96 1.59
N ARG A 24 -6.95 -18.26 1.80
CA ARG A 24 -8.07 -18.68 2.67
C ARG A 24 -7.81 -18.33 4.13
N GLU A 25 -6.58 -18.54 4.60
CA GLU A 25 -6.18 -18.20 5.98
C GLU A 25 -6.26 -16.69 6.23
N ARG A 26 -5.83 -15.87 5.26
CA ARG A 26 -5.90 -14.40 5.37
C ARG A 26 -7.33 -13.87 5.26
N THR A 27 -8.19 -14.48 4.45
CA THR A 27 -9.58 -14.06 4.24
C THR A 27 -10.60 -14.91 5.02
N ASP A 28 -10.27 -15.32 6.25
CA ASP A 28 -11.16 -16.15 7.06
C ASP A 28 -12.53 -15.46 7.21
N ARG A 29 -13.61 -16.19 6.94
CA ARG A 29 -14.99 -15.67 6.96
C ARG A 29 -15.57 -15.54 8.36
N GLU A 30 -15.01 -16.24 9.33
CA GLU A 30 -15.40 -16.10 10.72
C GLU A 30 -14.81 -14.81 11.31
N ARG A 31 -13.60 -14.46 10.87
CA ARG A 31 -12.96 -13.20 11.25
C ARG A 31 -13.47 -12.02 10.43
N TYR A 32 -13.47 -12.13 9.10
CA TYR A 32 -13.90 -11.06 8.19
C TYR A 32 -15.23 -11.48 7.57
N VAL A 33 -16.33 -11.09 8.20
CA VAL A 33 -17.67 -11.45 7.73
C VAL A 33 -18.02 -10.70 6.43
N PRO A 34 -18.80 -11.31 5.51
CA PRO A 34 -19.29 -10.60 4.34
C PRO A 34 -20.15 -9.39 4.70
N GLU A 35 -19.89 -8.26 4.06
CA GLU A 35 -20.60 -7.00 4.29
C GLU A 35 -21.60 -6.69 3.17
N ALA A 36 -22.67 -5.99 3.53
CA ALA A 36 -23.67 -5.51 2.59
C ALA A 36 -23.10 -4.41 1.68
N GLN A 37 -22.27 -3.52 2.22
CA GLN A 37 -21.59 -2.44 1.49
C GLN A 37 -20.10 -2.47 1.83
N PRO A 38 -19.32 -3.39 1.21
CA PRO A 38 -17.92 -3.53 1.56
C PRO A 38 -17.06 -2.43 0.92
N VAL A 39 -16.12 -1.90 1.67
CA VAL A 39 -15.21 -0.81 1.26
C VAL A 39 -13.88 -1.38 0.76
N SER A 40 -13.31 -0.79 -0.27
CA SER A 40 -11.98 -1.07 -0.77
C SER A 40 -11.08 0.15 -0.56
N ILE A 41 -10.17 0.05 0.40
CA ILE A 41 -9.20 1.11 0.71
C ILE A 41 -7.86 0.75 0.07
N PHE A 42 -7.29 1.66 -0.70
CA PHE A 42 -5.95 1.53 -1.27
C PHE A 42 -5.04 2.59 -0.66
N MET A 43 -3.96 2.17 -0.01
CA MET A 43 -2.94 3.12 0.44
C MET A 43 -2.14 3.60 -0.78
N ALA A 44 -1.75 4.87 -0.75
CA ALA A 44 -0.88 5.48 -1.74
C ALA A 44 0.18 6.32 -1.03
N GLY A 45 1.38 6.40 -1.60
CA GLY A 45 2.48 7.21 -1.07
C GLY A 45 3.84 6.58 -1.30
N SER A 46 4.88 7.41 -1.28
CA SER A 46 6.26 6.97 -1.44
C SER A 46 6.68 5.97 -0.34
N PRO A 47 7.73 5.16 -0.56
CA PRO A 47 8.38 4.42 0.53
C PRO A 47 8.75 5.38 1.67
N GLY A 48 8.66 4.93 2.92
CA GLY A 48 8.95 5.80 4.07
C GLY A 48 7.91 6.90 4.36
N ALA A 49 6.83 7.03 3.57
CA ALA A 49 5.80 8.05 3.83
C ALA A 49 4.96 7.80 5.10
N GLY A 50 4.99 6.60 5.67
CA GLY A 50 4.25 6.26 6.89
C GLY A 50 2.87 5.61 6.65
N LYS A 51 2.65 5.00 5.48
CA LYS A 51 1.37 4.34 5.12
C LYS A 51 1.02 3.18 6.05
N THR A 52 2.03 2.44 6.48
CA THR A 52 1.87 1.28 7.36
C THR A 52 1.38 1.67 8.74
N GLU A 53 1.87 2.79 9.27
CA GLU A 53 1.43 3.37 10.53
C GLU A 53 -0.03 3.84 10.40
N ILE A 54 -0.34 4.65 9.38
CA ILE A 54 -1.71 5.15 9.15
C ILE A 54 -2.72 4.02 8.97
N SER A 55 -2.38 2.99 8.18
CA SER A 55 -3.29 1.86 7.99
C SER A 55 -3.49 1.02 9.25
N LYS A 56 -2.47 0.89 10.12
CA LYS A 56 -2.61 0.22 11.42
C LYS A 56 -3.44 1.05 12.40
N GLU A 57 -3.18 2.35 12.49
CA GLU A 57 -3.93 3.29 13.32
C GLU A 57 -5.42 3.32 12.92
N TYR A 58 -5.71 3.34 11.62
CA TYR A 58 -7.08 3.29 11.12
C TYR A 58 -7.80 1.99 11.50
N VAL A 59 -7.15 0.83 11.37
CA VAL A 59 -7.71 -0.45 11.81
C VAL A 59 -7.99 -0.45 13.32
N ALA A 60 -7.03 0.04 14.12
CA ALA A 60 -7.18 0.11 15.57
C ALA A 60 -8.35 1.02 15.98
N ALA A 61 -8.48 2.19 15.35
CA ALA A 61 -9.60 3.09 15.60
C ALA A 61 -10.95 2.45 15.25
N LEU A 62 -11.04 1.70 14.14
CA LEU A 62 -12.26 0.96 13.80
C LEU A 62 -12.58 -0.16 14.80
N ASP A 63 -11.56 -0.84 15.32
CA ASP A 63 -11.71 -1.86 16.35
C ASP A 63 -12.24 -1.25 17.66
N GLU A 64 -11.68 -0.10 18.09
CA GLU A 64 -12.14 0.63 19.28
C GLU A 64 -13.60 1.07 19.15
N LEU A 65 -13.98 1.70 18.03
CA LEU A 65 -15.37 2.11 17.78
C LEU A 65 -16.34 0.93 17.76
N ARG A 66 -15.90 -0.24 17.30
CA ARG A 66 -16.70 -1.47 17.35
C ARG A 66 -16.86 -1.98 18.78
N GLU A 67 -15.80 -1.94 19.58
CA GLU A 67 -15.87 -2.30 21.01
C GLU A 67 -16.79 -1.36 21.81
N GLU A 68 -16.88 -0.09 21.40
CA GLU A 68 -17.84 0.88 21.93
C GLU A 68 -19.29 0.65 21.48
N GLY A 69 -19.54 -0.37 20.65
CA GLY A 69 -20.88 -0.82 20.26
C GLY A 69 -21.45 -0.08 19.04
N MET A 70 -20.59 0.53 18.21
CA MET A 70 -21.06 1.14 16.96
C MET A 70 -21.44 0.04 15.95
N ASP A 71 -22.75 -0.13 15.75
CA ASP A 71 -23.30 -1.11 14.83
C ASP A 71 -22.92 -0.83 13.36
N GLY A 72 -22.69 -1.89 12.59
CA GLY A 72 -22.40 -1.82 11.15
C GLY A 72 -20.92 -1.77 10.78
N LEU A 73 -20.01 -1.68 11.76
CA LEU A 73 -18.55 -1.76 11.52
C LEU A 73 -18.09 -3.24 11.49
N GLY A 74 -17.82 -3.74 10.30
CA GLY A 74 -17.17 -5.03 10.09
C GLY A 74 -15.67 -5.00 10.40
N ASN A 75 -15.06 -6.16 10.61
CA ASN A 75 -13.60 -6.28 10.63
C ASN A 75 -13.05 -5.94 9.24
N ILE A 76 -12.08 -5.04 9.16
CA ILE A 76 -11.40 -4.71 7.90
C ILE A 76 -10.08 -5.48 7.79
N LEU A 77 -9.84 -6.11 6.65
CA LEU A 77 -8.61 -6.86 6.40
C LEU A 77 -7.51 -5.95 5.84
N ARG A 78 -6.46 -5.67 6.60
CA ARG A 78 -5.23 -5.04 6.10
C ARG A 78 -4.32 -6.07 5.44
N ILE A 79 -3.84 -5.76 4.23
CA ILE A 79 -2.86 -6.55 3.49
C ILE A 79 -1.67 -5.69 3.16
N ASP A 80 -0.52 -6.11 3.65
CA ASP A 80 0.77 -5.53 3.32
C ASP A 80 1.58 -6.54 2.49
N PRO A 81 2.01 -6.19 1.26
CA PRO A 81 2.93 -7.01 0.48
C PRO A 81 4.24 -7.35 1.21
N ASP A 82 4.68 -6.49 2.14
CA ASP A 82 5.89 -6.70 2.91
C ASP A 82 5.72 -7.81 3.96
N ASP A 83 4.59 -7.83 4.68
CA ASP A 83 4.23 -8.91 5.62
C ASP A 83 4.21 -10.29 4.91
N LEU A 84 3.71 -10.34 3.68
CA LEU A 84 3.66 -11.57 2.89
C LEU A 84 5.04 -12.02 2.38
N ARG A 85 6.00 -11.09 2.29
CA ARG A 85 7.36 -11.40 1.82
C ARG A 85 8.13 -12.19 2.88
N GLU A 86 7.88 -11.94 4.16
CA GLU A 86 8.50 -12.65 5.28
C GLU A 86 8.18 -14.15 5.29
N GLU A 87 7.05 -14.56 4.71
CA GLU A 87 6.66 -15.97 4.60
C GLU A 87 7.37 -16.72 3.45
N LEU A 88 8.08 -16.02 2.56
CA LEU A 88 8.68 -16.62 1.38
C LEU A 88 10.06 -17.24 1.70
N PRO A 89 10.31 -18.47 1.23
CA PRO A 89 11.57 -19.16 1.51
C PRO A 89 12.76 -18.40 0.91
N GLY A 90 13.80 -18.21 1.73
CA GLY A 90 15.04 -17.53 1.32
C GLY A 90 14.98 -16.00 1.36
N TYR A 91 13.90 -15.39 1.85
CA TYR A 91 13.85 -13.94 2.06
C TYR A 91 14.71 -13.53 3.26
N THR A 92 15.49 -12.45 3.09
CA THR A 92 16.42 -11.94 4.11
C THR A 92 16.34 -10.43 4.29
N GLY A 93 15.32 -9.76 3.76
CA GLY A 93 15.28 -8.29 3.67
C GLY A 93 16.13 -7.75 2.52
N ALA A 94 17.45 -7.99 2.60
CA ALA A 94 18.45 -7.53 1.63
C ALA A 94 18.18 -7.95 0.19
N ASN A 95 17.48 -9.05 -0.04
CA ASN A 95 17.19 -9.58 -1.37
C ASN A 95 15.74 -9.32 -1.83
N SER A 96 15.06 -8.34 -1.23
CA SER A 96 13.62 -8.06 -1.45
C SER A 96 13.20 -7.97 -2.92
N TRP A 97 14.06 -7.43 -3.80
CA TRP A 97 13.80 -7.29 -5.23
C TRP A 97 13.53 -8.63 -5.93
N LEU A 98 14.07 -9.75 -5.41
CA LEU A 98 13.86 -11.09 -5.97
C LEU A 98 12.43 -11.62 -5.75
N PHE A 99 11.71 -11.09 -4.77
CA PHE A 99 10.45 -11.67 -4.29
C PHE A 99 9.20 -10.97 -4.84
N GLN A 100 9.35 -9.83 -5.52
CA GLN A 100 8.21 -9.01 -5.97
C GLN A 100 7.17 -9.83 -6.74
N ARG A 101 7.60 -10.67 -7.68
CA ARG A 101 6.69 -11.49 -8.50
C ARG A 101 5.96 -12.55 -7.68
N ALA A 102 6.62 -13.14 -6.68
CA ALA A 102 6.03 -14.14 -5.81
C ALA A 102 4.98 -13.50 -4.88
N VAL A 103 5.30 -12.35 -4.30
CA VAL A 103 4.38 -11.56 -3.47
C VAL A 103 3.16 -11.13 -4.28
N SER A 104 3.33 -10.62 -5.51
CA SER A 104 2.19 -10.24 -6.36
C SER A 104 1.20 -11.38 -6.60
N ILE A 105 1.68 -12.63 -6.73
CA ILE A 105 0.81 -13.81 -6.89
C ILE A 105 -0.02 -14.05 -5.62
N LEU A 106 0.56 -13.85 -4.44
CA LEU A 106 -0.15 -14.00 -3.16
C LEU A 106 -1.18 -12.89 -2.99
N VAL A 107 -0.77 -11.63 -3.15
CA VAL A 107 -1.65 -10.44 -3.04
C VAL A 107 -2.82 -10.54 -4.02
N GLU A 108 -2.57 -10.89 -5.28
CA GLU A 108 -3.63 -11.03 -6.28
C GLU A 108 -4.66 -12.10 -5.87
N ARG A 109 -4.18 -13.23 -5.34
CA ARG A 109 -5.07 -14.31 -4.90
C ARG A 109 -5.88 -13.96 -3.66
N ILE A 110 -5.28 -13.24 -2.70
CA ILE A 110 -5.99 -12.72 -1.54
C ILE A 110 -7.07 -11.72 -1.99
N HIS A 111 -6.68 -10.77 -2.86
CA HIS A 111 -7.61 -9.77 -3.41
C HIS A 111 -8.79 -10.40 -4.15
N ASP A 112 -8.57 -11.42 -4.99
CA ASP A 112 -9.65 -12.20 -5.62
C ASP A 112 -10.65 -12.75 -4.60
N LEU A 113 -10.15 -13.32 -3.50
CA LEU A 113 -10.98 -13.93 -2.49
C LEU A 113 -11.75 -12.88 -1.69
N MET A 114 -11.15 -11.76 -1.31
CA MET A 114 -11.84 -10.68 -0.60
C MET A 114 -13.00 -10.11 -1.40
N LEU A 115 -12.77 -9.82 -2.69
CA LEU A 115 -13.81 -9.32 -3.58
C LEU A 115 -14.95 -10.32 -3.73
N LYS A 116 -14.63 -11.61 -3.90
CA LYS A 116 -15.64 -12.68 -3.99
C LYS A 116 -16.43 -12.84 -2.69
N GLN A 117 -15.80 -12.57 -1.55
CA GLN A 117 -16.37 -12.76 -0.23
C GLN A 117 -17.05 -11.52 0.34
N ARG A 118 -17.03 -10.40 -0.40
CA ARG A 118 -17.59 -9.11 0.04
C ARG A 118 -17.00 -8.65 1.38
N GLN A 119 -15.71 -8.84 1.57
CA GLN A 119 -15.00 -8.38 2.79
C GLN A 119 -14.41 -7.00 2.55
N SER A 120 -14.52 -6.08 3.50
CA SER A 120 -13.79 -4.81 3.45
C SER A 120 -12.29 -5.02 3.63
N PHE A 121 -11.48 -4.20 2.95
CA PHE A 121 -10.02 -4.34 3.02
C PHE A 121 -9.26 -3.03 2.87
N ILE A 122 -8.02 -3.05 3.37
CA ILE A 122 -6.97 -2.06 3.11
C ILE A 122 -5.82 -2.76 2.39
N LEU A 123 -5.44 -2.28 1.20
CA LEU A 123 -4.24 -2.74 0.51
C LEU A 123 -3.11 -1.72 0.71
N ASP A 124 -2.14 -2.06 1.55
CA ASP A 124 -1.01 -1.20 1.92
C ASP A 124 0.11 -1.27 0.88
N GLY A 125 -0.14 -0.64 -0.27
CA GLY A 125 0.82 -0.48 -1.35
C GLY A 125 1.26 0.96 -1.52
N THR A 126 2.16 1.21 -2.48
CA THR A 126 2.54 2.58 -2.87
C THR A 126 1.58 3.22 -3.86
N LEU A 127 0.77 2.40 -4.56
CA LEU A 127 -0.09 2.79 -5.69
C LEU A 127 0.67 3.50 -6.84
N ALA A 128 1.97 3.24 -6.99
CA ALA A 128 2.82 3.91 -7.98
C ALA A 128 2.84 3.26 -9.38
N SER A 129 1.99 2.26 -9.65
CA SER A 129 1.91 1.61 -10.97
C SER A 129 0.51 1.79 -11.53
N LEU A 130 0.38 2.57 -12.60
CA LEU A 130 -0.90 2.89 -13.22
C LEU A 130 -1.69 1.64 -13.62
N ASP A 131 -1.05 0.69 -14.30
CA ASP A 131 -1.71 -0.54 -14.74
C ASP A 131 -2.26 -1.37 -13.57
N VAL A 132 -1.49 -1.47 -12.49
CA VAL A 132 -1.90 -2.22 -11.29
C VAL A 132 -2.99 -1.48 -10.53
N ALA A 133 -2.85 -0.16 -10.36
CA ALA A 133 -3.83 0.69 -9.68
C ALA A 133 -5.17 0.65 -10.42
N ARG A 134 -5.16 0.90 -11.74
CA ARG A 134 -6.31 0.80 -12.62
C ARG A 134 -7.00 -0.55 -12.49
N LYS A 135 -6.26 -1.65 -12.69
CA LYS A 135 -6.81 -3.01 -12.59
C LYS A 135 -7.47 -3.27 -11.23
N ASN A 136 -6.85 -2.85 -10.14
CA ASN A 136 -7.37 -3.10 -8.80
C ASN A 136 -8.62 -2.25 -8.49
N ILE A 137 -8.62 -0.97 -8.87
CA ILE A 137 -9.76 -0.06 -8.70
C ILE A 137 -10.94 -0.54 -9.54
N GLU A 138 -10.74 -0.84 -10.82
CA GLU A 138 -11.80 -1.34 -11.70
C GLU A 138 -12.42 -2.64 -11.14
N ARG A 139 -11.62 -3.54 -10.57
CA ARG A 139 -12.13 -4.77 -9.97
C ARG A 139 -13.02 -4.51 -8.76
N SER A 140 -12.74 -3.49 -7.96
CA SER A 140 -13.58 -3.07 -6.84
C SER A 140 -14.85 -2.37 -7.33
N LEU A 141 -14.73 -1.41 -8.24
CA LEU A 141 -15.86 -0.67 -8.83
C LEU A 141 -16.85 -1.60 -9.55
N ASN A 142 -16.36 -2.59 -10.30
CA ASN A 142 -17.18 -3.60 -10.97
C ASN A 142 -17.91 -4.57 -10.02
N LYS A 143 -17.64 -4.47 -8.71
CA LYS A 143 -18.31 -5.22 -7.66
C LYS A 143 -19.20 -4.35 -6.79
N ASP A 144 -19.51 -3.13 -7.24
CA ASP A 144 -20.37 -2.15 -6.57
C ASP A 144 -19.90 -1.89 -5.13
N ARG A 145 -18.59 -1.65 -5.00
CA ARG A 145 -17.91 -1.36 -3.74
C ARG A 145 -17.60 0.11 -3.66
N ASP A 146 -17.64 0.66 -2.46
CA ASP A 146 -17.08 1.99 -2.20
C ASP A 146 -15.56 1.89 -2.29
N VAL A 147 -14.95 2.76 -3.09
CA VAL A 147 -13.51 2.78 -3.31
C VAL A 147 -12.94 4.06 -2.73
N GLN A 148 -11.98 3.89 -1.82
CA GLN A 148 -11.28 4.98 -1.17
C GLN A 148 -9.77 4.83 -1.35
N ILE A 149 -9.09 5.94 -1.50
CA ILE A 149 -7.64 6.01 -1.54
C ILE A 149 -7.18 6.88 -0.39
N PHE A 150 -6.25 6.36 0.41
CA PHE A 150 -5.53 7.12 1.44
C PHE A 150 -4.15 7.45 0.90
N TYR A 151 -3.98 8.68 0.42
CA TYR A 151 -2.70 9.20 -0.01
C TYR A 151 -1.95 9.81 1.18
N VAL A 152 -0.90 9.12 1.63
CA VAL A 152 -0.02 9.63 2.68
C VAL A 152 1.13 10.37 2.03
N TYR A 153 1.15 11.69 2.21
CA TYR A 153 2.26 12.55 1.82
C TYR A 153 3.23 12.76 2.99
N GLN A 154 4.51 12.64 2.67
CA GLN A 154 5.63 12.99 3.56
C GLN A 154 6.66 13.74 2.74
N ASN A 155 7.33 14.71 3.36
CA ASN A 155 8.46 15.38 2.75
C ASN A 155 9.46 14.35 2.21
N PRO A 156 9.86 14.41 0.92
CA PRO A 156 10.70 13.39 0.31
C PRO A 156 12.03 13.14 1.03
N LYS A 157 12.60 14.18 1.65
CA LYS A 157 13.85 14.04 2.42
C LYS A 157 13.63 13.18 3.67
N LEU A 158 12.58 13.46 4.45
CA LEU A 158 12.27 12.65 5.63
C LEU A 158 11.83 11.23 5.27
N ALA A 159 11.03 11.09 4.22
CA ALA A 159 10.65 9.77 3.72
C ALA A 159 11.88 8.94 3.31
N TRP A 160 12.87 9.57 2.68
CA TRP A 160 14.13 8.92 2.33
C TRP A 160 14.95 8.53 3.58
N GLN A 161 15.04 9.40 4.57
CA GLN A 161 15.68 9.08 5.85
C GLN A 161 15.06 7.84 6.51
N PHE A 162 13.72 7.74 6.52
CA PHE A 162 13.05 6.54 7.03
C PHE A 162 13.34 5.28 6.21
N VAL A 163 13.50 5.41 4.89
CA VAL A 163 13.92 4.29 4.04
C VAL A 163 15.33 3.83 4.42
N CYS A 164 16.28 4.75 4.55
CA CYS A 164 17.65 4.45 4.98
C CYS A 164 17.69 3.79 6.37
N SER A 165 16.96 4.35 7.35
CA SER A 165 16.88 3.75 8.69
C SER A 165 16.28 2.34 8.69
N ARG A 166 15.27 2.09 7.84
CA ARG A 166 14.72 0.73 7.68
C ARG A 166 15.70 -0.22 7.01
N GLU A 167 16.53 0.26 6.08
CA GLU A 167 17.57 -0.55 5.48
C GLU A 167 18.59 -1.02 6.54
N GLU A 168 18.96 -0.15 7.48
CA GLU A 168 19.86 -0.51 8.58
C GLU A 168 19.28 -1.57 9.53
N VAL A 169 17.98 -1.48 9.81
CA VAL A 169 17.30 -2.36 10.78
C VAL A 169 16.80 -3.67 10.16
N GLU A 170 16.19 -3.59 8.98
CA GLU A 170 15.50 -4.70 8.31
C GLU A 170 16.29 -5.26 7.12
N GLY A 171 17.39 -4.61 6.73
CA GLY A 171 18.20 -4.98 5.57
C GLY A 171 17.55 -4.66 4.22
N ARG A 172 16.34 -4.07 4.18
CA ARG A 172 15.62 -3.85 2.93
C ARG A 172 16.19 -2.66 2.15
N ASN A 173 17.00 -2.95 1.15
CA ASN A 173 17.51 -1.93 0.22
C ASN A 173 16.44 -1.50 -0.79
N ILE A 174 16.20 -0.19 -0.88
CA ILE A 174 15.44 0.44 -1.96
C ILE A 174 16.40 1.39 -2.70
N PRO A 175 16.70 1.15 -3.99
CA PRO A 175 17.56 2.06 -4.74
C PRO A 175 16.98 3.48 -4.80
N LEU A 176 17.82 4.50 -4.68
CA LEU A 176 17.42 5.92 -4.70
C LEU A 176 16.57 6.26 -5.94
N ASP A 177 16.97 5.82 -7.13
CA ASP A 177 16.17 6.01 -8.36
C ASP A 177 14.78 5.36 -8.24
N GLY A 178 14.71 4.19 -7.61
CA GLY A 178 13.45 3.49 -7.35
C GLY A 178 12.54 4.29 -6.41
N PHE A 179 13.11 4.92 -5.38
CA PHE A 179 12.39 5.82 -4.48
C PHE A 179 11.90 7.08 -5.20
N ILE A 180 12.79 7.80 -5.90
CA ILE A 180 12.46 9.03 -6.64
C ILE A 180 11.34 8.77 -7.64
N ARG A 181 11.45 7.68 -8.40
CA ARG A 181 10.40 7.27 -9.33
C ARG A 181 9.07 7.07 -8.60
N GLN A 182 9.03 6.32 -7.50
CA GLN A 182 7.78 6.08 -6.77
C GLN A 182 7.19 7.34 -6.13
N CYS A 183 8.01 8.31 -5.73
CA CYS A 183 7.54 9.62 -5.24
C CYS A 183 6.77 10.42 -6.29
N LEU A 184 7.20 10.34 -7.56
CA LEU A 184 6.57 11.05 -8.67
C LEU A 184 5.41 10.25 -9.25
N ASP A 185 5.63 8.96 -9.53
CA ASP A 185 4.66 8.07 -10.17
C ASP A 185 3.34 8.00 -9.39
N VAL A 186 3.40 7.98 -8.05
CA VAL A 186 2.17 7.96 -7.24
C VAL A 186 1.31 9.21 -7.47
N GLN A 187 1.92 10.38 -7.62
CA GLN A 187 1.18 11.62 -7.86
C GLN A 187 0.51 11.59 -9.23
N ASP A 188 1.22 11.12 -10.26
CA ASP A 188 0.68 10.99 -11.60
C ASP A 188 -0.46 9.96 -11.68
N VAL A 189 -0.31 8.84 -10.97
CA VAL A 189 -1.36 7.81 -10.87
C VAL A 189 -2.61 8.39 -10.19
N LEU A 190 -2.47 9.15 -9.10
CA LEU A 190 -3.61 9.75 -8.40
C LEU A 190 -4.34 10.80 -9.26
N ARG A 191 -3.59 11.66 -9.96
CA ARG A 191 -4.17 12.60 -10.95
C ARG A 191 -4.98 11.86 -12.00
N TRP A 192 -4.41 10.80 -12.57
CA TRP A 192 -5.09 9.98 -13.56
C TRP A 192 -6.35 9.31 -13.00
N ILE A 193 -6.30 8.77 -11.78
CA ILE A 193 -7.43 8.12 -11.12
C ILE A 193 -8.59 9.11 -10.94
N LYS A 194 -8.35 10.31 -10.40
CA LYS A 194 -9.41 11.30 -10.22
C LYS A 194 -9.95 11.81 -11.56
N GLN A 195 -9.09 11.95 -12.57
CA GLN A 195 -9.54 12.30 -13.93
C GLN A 195 -10.43 11.22 -14.55
N GLU A 196 -10.09 9.94 -14.39
CA GLU A 196 -10.80 8.82 -15.02
C GLU A 196 -12.10 8.46 -14.27
N TYR A 197 -12.06 8.43 -12.93
CA TYR A 197 -13.15 7.90 -12.12
C TYR A 197 -13.98 8.98 -11.41
N GLY A 198 -13.47 10.20 -11.26
CA GLY A 198 -14.14 11.30 -10.56
C GLY A 198 -14.66 10.86 -9.19
N ASP A 199 -15.92 11.19 -8.90
CA ASP A 199 -16.61 10.93 -7.63
C ASP A 199 -16.85 9.43 -7.34
N ARG A 200 -16.53 8.53 -8.28
CA ARG A 200 -16.61 7.07 -8.02
C ARG A 200 -15.48 6.58 -7.13
N VAL A 201 -14.43 7.38 -6.93
CA VAL A 201 -13.30 7.07 -6.08
C VAL A 201 -13.07 8.25 -5.14
N MET A 202 -13.25 8.01 -3.85
CA MET A 202 -12.90 8.97 -2.82
C MET A 202 -11.38 9.02 -2.66
N LEU A 203 -10.83 10.22 -2.57
CA LEU A 203 -9.41 10.43 -2.36
C LEU A 203 -9.20 11.28 -1.11
N ASP A 204 -8.63 10.67 -0.07
CA ASP A 204 -8.21 11.40 1.11
C ASP A 204 -6.69 11.60 1.05
N MET A 205 -6.24 12.77 1.48
CA MET A 205 -4.83 13.11 1.59
C MET A 205 -4.47 13.35 3.06
N ILE A 206 -3.50 12.57 3.54
CA ILE A 206 -2.92 12.70 4.86
C ILE A 206 -1.52 13.31 4.71
N ILE A 207 -1.34 14.55 5.16
CA ILE A 207 -0.07 15.26 5.14
C ILE A 207 0.57 15.10 6.52
N LYS A 208 1.71 14.41 6.59
CA LYS A 208 2.46 14.27 7.84
C LYS A 208 3.38 15.48 8.03
N ASP A 209 3.35 16.08 9.22
CA ASP A 209 4.31 17.13 9.56
C ASP A 209 5.71 16.57 9.78
N ASN A 210 6.70 17.43 9.51
CA ASN A 210 8.12 17.10 9.59
C ASN A 210 8.61 16.84 11.02
N ASP A 211 7.85 17.26 12.04
CA ASP A 211 8.17 17.04 13.45
C ASP A 211 7.45 15.81 14.06
N GLY A 212 6.59 15.14 13.28
CA GLY A 212 5.84 13.96 13.70
C GLY A 212 4.73 14.22 14.71
N THR A 213 4.40 15.50 15.01
CA THR A 213 3.43 15.85 16.06
C THR A 213 2.02 16.08 15.53
N ASN A 214 1.89 16.45 14.26
CA ASN A 214 0.62 16.82 13.64
C ASN A 214 0.44 16.13 12.29
N GLN A 215 -0.82 15.90 11.93
CA GLN A 215 -1.23 15.37 10.64
C GLN A 215 -2.41 16.20 10.15
N GLN A 216 -2.35 16.67 8.91
CA GLN A 216 -3.48 17.32 8.25
C GLN A 216 -4.21 16.28 7.40
N TRP A 217 -5.53 16.17 7.60
CA TRP A 217 -6.38 15.25 6.86
C TRP A 217 -7.32 16.06 5.98
N GLU A 218 -7.22 15.83 4.67
CA GLU A 218 -8.13 16.40 3.68
C GLU A 218 -8.95 15.26 3.07
N THR A 219 -10.27 15.36 3.16
CA THR A 219 -11.19 14.28 2.79
C THR A 219 -11.82 14.54 1.42
N ASP A 220 -11.92 13.48 0.62
CA ASP A 220 -12.55 13.46 -0.70
C ASP A 220 -12.16 14.62 -1.62
N ILE A 221 -10.85 14.85 -1.73
CA ILE A 221 -10.31 15.93 -2.56
C ILE A 221 -10.42 15.60 -4.04
N ASP A 222 -10.64 16.64 -4.85
CA ASP A 222 -10.68 16.50 -6.31
C ASP A 222 -9.30 16.43 -6.94
N SER A 223 -8.31 17.05 -6.29
CA SER A 223 -6.97 17.21 -6.82
C SER A 223 -5.95 17.27 -5.69
N ILE A 224 -4.93 16.41 -5.75
CA ILE A 224 -3.77 16.47 -4.83
C ILE A 224 -2.98 17.78 -4.98
N ASP A 225 -3.05 18.40 -6.16
CA ASP A 225 -2.23 19.57 -6.51
C ASP A 225 -2.61 20.81 -5.70
N ASP A 226 -3.83 20.86 -5.17
CA ASP A 226 -4.33 21.97 -4.35
C ASP A 226 -3.84 21.90 -2.90
N TYR A 227 -3.35 20.72 -2.47
CA TYR A 227 -2.97 20.42 -1.10
C TYR A 227 -1.50 20.02 -0.95
N LEU A 228 -0.81 19.67 -2.04
CA LEU A 228 0.62 19.33 -2.02
C LEU A 228 1.45 20.51 -1.48
N PRO A 229 2.18 20.33 -0.35
CA PRO A 229 3.02 21.40 0.21
C PRO A 229 4.13 21.84 -0.74
N GLU A 230 4.78 20.87 -1.38
CA GLU A 230 5.87 21.09 -2.33
C GLU A 230 5.76 20.13 -3.52
N ARG A 231 6.08 20.65 -4.71
CA ARG A 231 6.16 19.89 -5.95
C ARG A 231 7.61 19.78 -6.37
N TYR A 232 8.02 18.57 -6.76
CA TYR A 232 9.39 18.31 -7.16
C TYR A 232 9.44 17.74 -8.57
N THR A 233 10.44 18.15 -9.33
CA THR A 233 10.90 17.40 -10.50
C THR A 233 11.85 16.28 -10.07
N ARG A 234 12.13 15.36 -10.99
CA ARG A 234 13.14 14.31 -10.78
C ARG A 234 14.50 14.92 -10.42
N GLU A 235 14.95 15.94 -11.13
CA GLU A 235 16.26 16.59 -10.91
C GLU A 235 16.32 17.27 -9.53
N GLN A 236 15.20 17.86 -9.08
CA GLN A 236 15.11 18.45 -7.74
C GLN A 236 15.19 17.38 -6.66
N LEU A 237 14.52 16.23 -6.82
CA LEU A 237 14.62 15.11 -5.89
C LEU A 237 16.03 14.50 -5.89
N GLU A 238 16.64 14.32 -7.06
CA GLU A 238 18.02 13.84 -7.16
C GLU A 238 18.97 14.78 -6.41
N SER A 239 18.89 16.09 -6.66
CA SER A 239 19.72 17.07 -5.95
C SER A 239 19.45 17.15 -4.44
N LEU A 240 18.20 16.92 -4.01
CA LEU A 240 17.81 16.97 -2.60
C LEU A 240 18.36 15.78 -1.81
N LEU A 241 18.46 14.62 -2.45
CA LEU A 241 18.73 13.34 -1.79
C LEU A 241 20.17 12.84 -1.95
N VAL A 242 20.93 13.34 -2.93
CA VAL A 242 22.35 12.99 -3.17
C VAL A 242 23.30 13.53 -2.08
N GLY A 243 22.82 14.35 -1.14
CA GLY A 243 23.63 14.92 -0.05
C GLY A 243 23.65 14.13 1.27
N GLU A 244 23.08 12.92 1.33
CA GLU A 244 22.98 12.10 2.56
C GLU A 244 23.74 10.76 2.46
N ASP A 245 24.99 10.81 1.96
CA ASP A 245 25.97 9.71 2.11
C ASP A 245 26.60 9.69 3.52
#